data_AF-A0AAU1YNL6-F1
#
_entry.id   AF-A0AAU1YNL6-F1
#
_cell.length_a   1.000
_cell.length_b   1.000
_cell.length_c   1.000
_cell.angle_alpha   90.00
_cell.angle_beta   90.00
_cell.angle_gamma   90.00
#
_symmetry.space_group_name_H-M   'P 1'
#
loop_
_entity.id
_entity.type
_entity.pdbx_description
1 polymer ?
#
loop_
_entity_poly.entity_id
_entity_poly.type
_entity_poly.pdbx_seq_one_letter_code
_entity_poly.pdbx_strand_id
1 'polypeptide(L)'
;MDLTASLRTCDWCSHHFLPRNNGGHPQRFCTPVCRRLWMARLAKRRKQVRRLAVLIKTSPEPKRSLFVEYRRVVEEAIAVLERQRHASRVLS
;
A
#
# COMPACT_ATOMS: atom_id res chain seq x y z
N MET A 1 -35.03 10.20 2.13
CA MET A 1 -33.61 10.56 2.28
C MET A 1 -32.91 9.33 2.82
N ASP A 2 -32.23 8.56 1.97
CA ASP A 2 -31.54 7.33 2.37
C ASP A 2 -30.35 7.65 3.27
N LEU A 3 -30.43 7.19 4.53
CA LEU A 3 -29.44 7.43 5.60
C LEU A 3 -28.49 6.23 5.79
N THR A 4 -28.19 5.46 4.75
CA THR A 4 -27.36 4.24 4.86
C THR A 4 -25.95 4.39 4.26
N ALA A 5 -25.40 5.60 4.25
CA ALA A 5 -23.99 5.79 3.88
C ALA A 5 -23.09 5.26 5.00
N SER A 6 -22.69 4.00 4.89
CA SER A 6 -21.73 3.38 5.81
C SER A 6 -20.37 4.06 5.71
N LEU A 7 -19.84 4.52 6.86
CA LEU A 7 -18.52 5.12 6.95
C LEU A 7 -17.46 4.11 6.49
N ARG A 8 -16.51 4.57 5.67
CA ARG A 8 -15.36 3.79 5.22
C ARG A 8 -14.09 4.32 5.87
N THR A 9 -13.11 3.45 6.11
CA THR A 9 -11.80 3.83 6.66
C THR A 9 -10.82 4.07 5.52
N CYS A 10 -10.04 5.16 5.60
CA CYS A 10 -9.04 5.51 4.60
C CYS A 10 -7.81 4.59 4.68
N ASP A 11 -7.43 3.97 3.57
CA ASP A 11 -6.28 3.04 3.53
C ASP A 11 -4.90 3.69 3.76
N TRP A 12 -4.84 5.03 3.77
CA TRP A 12 -3.62 5.78 4.05
C TRP A 12 -3.53 6.25 5.49
N CYS A 13 -4.53 7.02 5.95
CA CYS A 13 -4.50 7.71 7.23
C CYS A 13 -5.43 7.11 8.28
N SER A 14 -6.14 6.03 7.96
CA SER A 14 -7.12 5.37 8.84
C SER A 14 -8.29 6.25 9.28
N HIS A 15 -8.47 7.43 8.68
CA HIS A 15 -9.60 8.32 8.98
C HIS A 15 -10.90 7.78 8.36
N HIS A 16 -12.00 7.89 9.09
CA HIS A 16 -13.33 7.54 8.58
C HIS A 16 -13.85 8.63 7.63
N PHE A 17 -14.47 8.23 6.52
CA PHE A 17 -15.07 9.16 5.56
C PHE A 17 -16.32 8.58 4.93
N LEU A 18 -17.23 9.46 4.51
CA LEU A 18 -18.40 9.08 3.72
C LEU A 18 -17.97 8.92 2.25
N PRO A 19 -18.13 7.73 1.65
CA PRO A 19 -17.80 7.54 0.25
C PRO A 19 -18.76 8.35 -0.64
N ARG A 20 -18.24 8.84 -1.77
CA ARG A 20 -19.08 9.50 -2.79
C ARG A 20 -20.07 8.50 -3.40
N ASN A 21 -21.34 8.91 -3.50
CA ASN A 21 -22.42 8.10 -4.08
C ASN A 21 -22.63 8.41 -5.57
N ASN A 22 -21.57 8.34 -6.38
CA ASN A 22 -21.60 8.75 -7.79
C ASN A 22 -21.44 7.59 -8.80
N GLY A 23 -21.84 6.37 -8.42
CA GLY A 23 -21.91 5.21 -9.34
C GLY A 23 -20.57 4.71 -9.88
N GLY A 24 -19.44 5.06 -9.25
CA GLY A 24 -18.10 4.64 -9.65
C GLY A 24 -17.47 3.57 -8.76
N HIS A 25 -16.20 3.25 -9.01
CA HIS A 25 -15.42 2.36 -8.14
C HIS A 25 -15.43 2.83 -6.67
N PRO A 26 -15.42 1.91 -5.69
CA PRO A 26 -15.45 2.30 -4.28
C PRO A 26 -14.31 3.25 -3.92
N GLN A 27 -14.68 4.35 -3.26
CA GLN A 27 -13.70 5.29 -2.72
C GLN A 27 -12.97 4.64 -1.55
N ARG A 28 -11.64 4.63 -1.62
CA ARG A 28 -10.74 4.02 -0.61
C ARG A 28 -9.95 5.04 0.21
N PHE A 29 -9.89 6.25 -0.30
CA PHE A 29 -9.13 7.34 0.29
C PHE A 29 -10.07 8.50 0.56
N CYS A 30 -10.00 9.05 1.77
CA CYS A 30 -10.80 10.22 2.13
C CYS A 30 -10.49 11.41 1.20
N THR A 31 -9.24 11.54 0.73
CA THR A 31 -8.82 12.62 -0.17
C THR A 31 -7.90 12.14 -1.29
N PRO A 32 -7.79 12.89 -2.41
CA PRO A 32 -6.79 12.63 -3.45
C PRO A 32 -5.35 12.66 -2.93
N VAL A 33 -5.08 13.48 -1.89
CA VAL A 33 -3.76 13.56 -1.24
C VAL A 33 -3.39 12.21 -0.61
N CYS A 34 -4.32 11.60 0.14
CA CYS A 34 -4.11 10.28 0.74
C CYS A 34 -3.79 9.20 -0.32
N ARG A 35 -4.51 9.22 -1.45
CA ARG A 35 -4.22 8.34 -2.59
C ARG A 35 -2.80 8.54 -3.11
N ARG A 36 -2.37 9.79 -3.33
CA ARG A 36 -1.02 10.10 -3.83
C ARG A 36 0.06 9.64 -2.87
N LEU A 37 -0.09 9.90 -1.57
CA LEU A 37 0.87 9.49 -0.55
C LEU A 37 1.00 7.96 -0.45
N TRP A 38 -0.13 7.26 -0.52
CA TRP A 38 -0.14 5.79 -0.54
C TRP A 38 0.60 5.23 -1.76
N MET A 39 0.33 5.77 -2.97
CA MET A 39 1.02 5.38 -4.20
C MET A 39 2.52 5.68 -4.12
N ALA A 40 2.90 6.84 -3.58
CA ALA A 40 4.30 7.22 -3.38
C ALA A 40 5.02 6.27 -2.41
N ARG A 41 4.36 5.86 -1.31
CA ARG A 41 4.90 4.87 -0.38
C ARG A 41 5.13 3.52 -1.06
N LEU A 42 4.17 3.05 -1.86
CA LEU A 42 4.31 1.80 -2.61
C LEU A 42 5.47 1.88 -3.61
N ALA A 43 5.57 2.98 -4.37
CA ALA A 43 6.66 3.22 -5.30
C ALA A 43 8.03 3.26 -4.61
N LYS A 44 8.12 3.91 -3.43
CA LYS A 44 9.34 3.96 -2.62
C LYS A 44 9.78 2.56 -2.19
N ARG A 45 8.85 1.74 -1.67
CA ARG A 45 9.16 0.34 -1.28
C ARG A 45 9.65 -0.50 -2.47
N ARG A 46 8.99 -0.40 -3.63
CA ARG A 46 9.43 -1.10 -4.85
C ARG A 46 10.82 -0.66 -5.31
N LYS A 47 11.14 0.64 -5.21
CA LYS A 47 12.50 1.15 -5.48
C LYS A 47 13.51 0.57 -4.49
N GLN A 48 13.13 0.41 -3.23
CA GLN A 48 13.97 -0.16 -2.20
C GLN A 48 14.28 -1.64 -2.46
N VAL A 49 13.30 -2.46 -2.86
CA VAL A 49 13.53 -3.86 -3.26
C VAL A 49 14.57 -3.94 -4.40
N ARG A 50 14.41 -3.10 -5.43
CA ARG A 50 15.37 -3.04 -6.55
C ARG A 50 16.79 -2.67 -6.08
N ARG A 51 16.91 -1.70 -5.17
CA ARG A 51 18.21 -1.33 -4.58
C ARG A 51 18.82 -2.48 -3.76
N LEU A 52 18.01 -3.15 -2.95
CA LEU A 52 18.46 -4.30 -2.15
C LEU A 52 18.92 -5.45 -3.05
N ALA A 53 18.25 -5.72 -4.17
CA ALA A 53 18.70 -6.73 -5.12
C ALA A 53 20.13 -6.45 -5.66
N VAL A 54 20.45 -5.19 -5.92
CA VAL A 54 21.82 -4.78 -6.31
C VAL A 54 22.79 -5.00 -5.16
N LEU A 55 22.46 -4.54 -3.95
CA LEU A 55 23.32 -4.68 -2.77
C LEU A 55 23.59 -6.14 -2.41
N ILE A 56 22.59 -7.02 -2.49
CA ILE A 56 22.73 -8.46 -2.23
C ILE A 56 23.77 -9.08 -3.18
N LYS A 57 23.77 -8.69 -4.45
CA LYS A 57 24.70 -9.23 -5.45
C LYS A 57 26.16 -8.88 -5.15
N THR A 58 26.41 -7.69 -4.60
CA THR A 58 27.76 -7.14 -4.43
C THR A 58 28.30 -7.22 -3.01
N SER A 59 27.47 -7.61 -2.03
CA SER A 59 27.87 -7.61 -0.62
C SER A 59 28.44 -8.96 -0.19
N PRO A 60 29.52 -8.99 0.61
CA PRO A 60 29.98 -10.20 1.28
C PRO A 60 29.12 -10.51 2.52
N GLU A 61 29.30 -11.70 3.09
CA GLU A 61 28.72 -12.04 4.40
C GLU A 61 29.39 -11.26 5.55
N PRO A 62 28.69 -10.99 6.66
CA PRO A 62 27.27 -11.32 6.94
C PRO A 62 26.27 -10.29 6.37
N LYS A 63 26.76 -9.21 5.73
CA LYS A 63 25.91 -8.11 5.23
C LYS A 63 24.92 -8.57 4.18
N ARG A 64 25.33 -9.51 3.32
CA ARG A 64 24.45 -10.12 2.31
C ARG A 64 23.22 -10.77 2.95
N SER A 65 23.41 -11.62 3.97
CA SER A 65 22.29 -12.24 4.69
C SER A 65 21.35 -11.20 5.31
N LEU A 66 21.89 -10.14 5.90
CA LEU A 66 21.08 -9.02 6.42
C LEU A 66 20.25 -8.34 5.32
N PHE A 67 20.81 -8.12 4.14
CA PHE A 67 20.08 -7.52 3.02
C PHE A 67 19.03 -8.45 2.40
N VAL A 68 19.27 -9.76 2.38
CA VAL A 68 18.28 -10.76 1.97
C VAL A 68 17.07 -10.70 2.90
N GLU A 69 17.30 -10.74 4.21
CA GLU A 69 16.24 -10.67 5.20
C GLU A 69 15.50 -9.32 5.13
N TYR A 70 16.24 -8.22 4.97
CA TYR A 70 15.61 -6.92 4.81
C TYR A 70 14.75 -6.84 3.56
N ARG A 71 15.19 -7.43 2.44
CA ARG A 71 14.41 -7.49 1.21
C ARG A 71 13.10 -8.24 1.42
N ARG A 72 13.13 -9.38 2.11
CA ARG A 72 11.93 -10.17 2.46
C ARG A 72 10.90 -9.31 3.19
N VAL A 73 11.31 -8.61 4.25
CA VAL A 73 10.42 -7.73 5.03
C VAL A 73 9.81 -6.62 4.17
N VAL A 74 10.58 -6.05 3.24
CA VAL A 74 10.07 -5.00 2.34
C VAL A 74 9.08 -5.56 1.33
N GLU A 75 9.32 -6.75 0.78
CA GLU A 75 8.42 -7.45 -0.15
C GLU A 75 7.11 -7.84 0.54
N GLU A 76 7.15 -8.35 1.77
CA GLU A 76 5.95 -8.64 2.57
C GLU A 76 5.13 -7.37 2.83
N ALA A 77 5.79 -6.26 3.14
CA ALA A 77 5.09 -4.99 3.34
C ALA A 77 4.47 -4.45 2.03
N ILE A 78 5.03 -4.74 0.86
CA ILE A 78 4.40 -4.45 -0.43
C ILE A 78 3.15 -5.32 -0.60
N ALA A 79 3.25 -6.62 -0.32
CA ALA A 79 2.12 -7.54 -0.45
C ALA A 79 0.94 -7.15 0.46
N VAL A 80 1.20 -6.68 1.69
CA VAL A 80 0.16 -6.14 2.58
C VAL A 80 -0.56 -4.95 1.94
N LEU A 81 0.19 -3.97 1.42
CA LEU A 81 -0.39 -2.80 0.75
C LEU A 81 -1.20 -3.23 -0.48
N GLU A 82 -0.71 -4.17 -1.28
CA GLU A 82 -1.41 -4.65 -2.45
C GLU A 82 -2.69 -5.42 -2.10
N ARG A 83 -2.67 -6.25 -1.04
CA ARG A 83 -3.90 -6.90 -0.53
C ARG A 83 -4.95 -5.90 -0.09
N GLN A 84 -4.56 -4.83 0.62
CA GLN A 84 -5.46 -3.72 0.93
C GLN A 84 -6.08 -3.12 -0.34
N ARG A 85 -5.35 -3.13 -1.47
CA ARG A 85 -5.86 -2.70 -2.78
C ARG A 85 -6.82 -3.68 -3.44
N HIS A 86 -6.60 -4.98 -3.31
CA HIS A 86 -7.46 -5.99 -3.93
C HIS A 86 -8.75 -6.24 -3.15
N ALA A 87 -8.72 -6.21 -1.80
CA ALA A 87 -9.89 -6.40 -0.96
C ALA A 87 -11.02 -5.40 -1.28
N SER A 88 -10.68 -4.15 -1.61
CA SER A 88 -11.68 -3.14 -2.01
C SER A 88 -12.31 -3.39 -3.39
N ARG A 89 -11.73 -4.25 -4.23
CA ARG A 89 -12.19 -4.52 -5.61
C ARG A 89 -13.16 -5.71 -5.70
N VAL A 90 -13.15 -6.60 -4.70
CA VAL A 90 -14.04 -7.79 -4.64
C VAL A 90 -15.36 -7.45 -3.93
N LEU A 91 -15.41 -6.33 -3.20
CA LEU A 91 -16.61 -5.82 -2.54
C LEU A 91 -17.32 -4.70 -3.34
N SER A 92 -16.97 -4.55 -4.63
CA SER A 92 -17.60 -3.63 -5.60
C SER A 92 -18.42 -4.43 -6.60
#